data_AF-A0A7G5XUJ4-F1
#
_entry.id   AF-A0A7G5XUJ4-F1
#
_cell.length_a   1.000
_cell.length_b   1.000
_cell.length_c   1.000
_cell.angle_alpha   90.00
_cell.angle_beta   90.00
_cell.angle_gamma   90.00
#
_symmetry.space_group_name_H-M   'P 1'
#
loop_
_entity.id
_entity.type
_entity.pdbx_description
1 polymer ?
#
loop_
_entity_poly.entity_id
_entity_poly.type
_entity_poly.pdbx_seq_one_letter_code
_entity_poly.pdbx_strand_id
1 'polypeptide(L)'
;MVVLLCCWGVVGCVLAGLLGVWYVGVASHSMGAGVLAPFECGFGGLGGTVFYSVRFYYLLVLFLVFDVELILLLQLVVDGVGGVWSAYFLFSAVVWFVVWEVYCGVLLWKG
;
A
#
# COMPACT_ATOMS: atom_id res chain seq x y z
N MET A 1 0.20 -28.32 35.49
CA MET A 1 -0.17 -28.06 34.08
C MET A 1 0.48 -26.80 33.52
N VAL A 2 0.40 -25.63 34.18
CA VAL A 2 0.96 -24.36 33.65
C VAL A 2 2.49 -24.40 33.44
N VAL A 3 3.26 -24.98 34.37
CA VAL A 3 4.73 -25.08 34.25
C VAL A 3 5.17 -25.93 33.05
N LEU A 4 4.46 -27.03 32.77
CA LEU A 4 4.73 -27.89 31.61
C LEU A 4 4.47 -27.17 30.27
N LEU A 5 3.43 -26.33 30.21
CA LEU A 5 3.13 -25.50 29.04
C LEU A 5 4.21 -24.44 28.80
N CYS A 6 4.71 -23.80 29.87
CA CYS A 6 5.82 -22.84 29.76
C CYS A 6 7.11 -23.51 29.28
N CYS A 7 7.45 -24.69 29.81
CA CYS A 7 8.65 -25.42 29.37
C CYS A 7 8.59 -25.79 27.89
N TRP A 8 7.44 -26.24 27.40
CA TRP A 8 7.30 -26.62 25.98
C TRP A 8 7.33 -25.41 25.04
N GLY A 9 6.77 -24.27 25.48
CA GLY A 9 6.85 -23.00 24.76
C GLY A 9 8.29 -22.51 24.60
N VAL A 10 9.09 -22.55 25.67
CA VAL A 10 10.51 -22.14 25.62
C VAL A 10 11.32 -23.05 24.68
N VAL A 11 11.10 -24.37 24.74
CA VAL A 11 11.76 -25.32 23.83
C VAL A 11 11.36 -25.06 22.37
N GLY A 12 10.09 -24.78 22.09
CA GLY A 12 9.61 -24.42 20.76
C GLY A 12 10.26 -23.16 20.20
N CYS A 13 10.37 -22.10 21.02
CA CYS A 13 11.02 -20.85 20.62
C CYS A 13 12.52 -21.05 20.32
N VAL A 14 13.23 -21.85 21.11
CA VAL A 14 14.65 -22.13 20.89
C VAL A 14 14.85 -22.92 19.59
N LEU A 15 14.03 -23.94 19.34
CA LEU A 15 14.10 -24.73 18.11
C LEU A 15 13.78 -23.89 16.86
N ALA A 16 12.75 -23.04 16.93
CA ALA A 16 12.40 -22.12 15.84
C ALA A 16 13.54 -21.11 15.55
N GLY A 17 14.19 -20.59 16.60
CA GLY A 17 15.34 -19.69 16.45
C GLY A 17 16.54 -20.35 15.77
N LEU A 18 16.87 -21.59 16.18
CA LEU A 18 17.97 -22.35 15.59
C LEU A 18 17.71 -22.69 14.11
N LEU A 19 16.48 -23.08 13.78
CA LEU A 19 16.07 -23.32 12.39
C LEU A 19 16.12 -22.05 11.55
N GLY A 20 15.71 -20.91 12.11
CA GLY A 20 15.78 -19.60 11.44
C GLY A 20 17.22 -19.17 11.14
N VAL A 21 18.14 -19.32 12.10
CA VAL A 21 19.57 -19.02 11.90
C VAL A 21 20.18 -19.93 10.83
N TRP A 22 19.85 -21.22 10.85
CA TRP A 22 20.32 -22.16 9.83
C TRP A 22 19.81 -21.80 8.43
N TYR A 23 18.51 -21.49 8.30
CA TYR A 23 17.89 -21.10 7.03
C TYR A 23 18.55 -19.84 6.44
N VAL A 24 18.77 -18.80 7.25
CA VAL A 24 19.43 -17.57 6.81
C VAL A 24 20.89 -17.82 6.44
N GLY A 25 21.60 -18.66 7.19
CA GLY A 25 22.98 -19.06 6.88
C GLY A 25 23.09 -19.75 5.51
N VAL A 26 22.21 -20.71 5.22
CA VAL A 26 22.17 -21.40 3.91
C VAL A 26 21.79 -20.43 2.79
N ALA A 27 20.82 -19.54 3.02
CA ALA A 27 20.43 -18.53 2.04
C ALA A 27 21.57 -17.54 1.73
N SER A 28 22.38 -17.18 2.72
CA SER A 28 23.50 -16.25 2.53
C SER A 28 24.64 -16.81 1.67
N HIS A 29 24.85 -18.13 1.68
CA HIS A 29 25.97 -18.77 0.97
C HIS A 29 25.69 -19.02 -0.53
N SER A 30 24.45 -18.89 -0.99
CA SER A 30 24.05 -19.14 -2.39
C SER A 30 23.85 -17.86 -3.22
N MET A 31 24.01 -16.68 -2.61
CA MET A 31 23.79 -15.39 -3.27
C MET A 31 25.06 -14.90 -3.98
N GLY A 32 25.26 -15.35 -5.22
CA GLY A 32 26.25 -14.76 -6.13
C GLY A 32 25.82 -13.37 -6.63
N ALA A 33 26.79 -12.52 -6.96
CA ALA A 33 26.52 -11.13 -7.40
C ALA A 33 25.55 -11.01 -8.60
N GLY A 34 25.47 -12.04 -9.46
CA GLY A 34 24.53 -12.08 -10.59
C GLY A 34 23.08 -12.42 -10.21
N VAL A 35 22.84 -13.03 -9.05
CA VAL A 35 21.48 -13.27 -8.50
C VAL A 35 20.96 -12.02 -7.78
N LEU A 36 21.88 -11.23 -7.21
CA LEU A 36 21.58 -9.99 -6.47
C LEU A 36 21.50 -8.75 -7.35
N ALA A 37 21.94 -8.84 -8.60
CA ALA A 37 21.86 -7.74 -9.55
C ALA A 37 20.40 -7.53 -10.00
N PRO A 38 19.93 -6.27 -10.10
CA PRO A 38 18.62 -5.97 -10.64
C PRO A 38 18.48 -6.55 -12.06
N PHE A 39 17.29 -7.07 -12.37
CA PHE A 39 17.02 -7.76 -13.63
C PHE A 39 17.02 -6.77 -14.80
N GLU A 40 18.19 -6.56 -15.40
CA GLU A 40 18.36 -5.75 -16.62
C GLU A 40 18.95 -6.56 -17.78
N CYS A 41 18.60 -7.86 -17.85
CA CYS A 41 19.02 -8.74 -18.95
C CYS A 41 20.53 -8.75 -19.22
N GLY A 42 21.37 -8.61 -18.18
CA GLY A 42 22.84 -8.63 -18.32
C GLY A 42 23.47 -7.35 -18.89
N PHE A 43 22.69 -6.31 -19.13
CA PHE A 43 23.21 -4.98 -19.46
C PHE A 43 23.54 -4.23 -18.15
N GLY A 44 24.71 -3.59 -18.12
CA GLY A 44 25.15 -2.80 -16.97
C GLY A 44 24.17 -1.67 -16.72
N GLY A 45 23.45 -1.75 -15.60
CA GLY A 45 22.24 -0.98 -15.42
C GLY A 45 22.47 0.52 -15.50
N LEU A 46 21.58 1.22 -16.21
CA LEU A 46 21.49 2.67 -16.15
C LEU A 46 21.21 3.03 -14.68
N GLY A 47 22.24 3.52 -13.98
CA GLY A 47 22.22 3.87 -12.56
C GLY A 47 21.32 5.06 -12.25
N GLY A 48 20.02 4.90 -12.47
CA GLY A 48 19.02 5.92 -12.20
C GLY A 48 17.75 5.26 -11.73
N THR A 49 17.37 5.52 -10.49
CA THR A 49 15.99 5.36 -10.04
C THR A 49 15.11 6.16 -11.00
N VAL A 50 14.49 5.48 -11.97
CA VAL A 50 13.57 6.13 -12.90
C VAL A 50 12.48 6.76 -12.06
N PHE A 51 12.33 8.08 -12.17
CA PHE A 51 11.27 8.78 -11.47
C PHE A 51 9.94 8.14 -11.88
N TYR A 52 9.28 7.56 -10.89
CA TYR A 52 7.99 6.92 -11.06
C TYR A 52 7.00 7.90 -11.69
N SER A 53 6.16 7.42 -12.60
CA SER A 53 5.31 8.32 -13.38
C SER A 53 4.35 9.09 -12.47
N VAL A 54 4.29 10.41 -12.64
CA VAL A 54 3.42 11.33 -11.88
C VAL A 54 1.94 10.93 -11.92
N ARG A 55 1.52 10.12 -12.90
CA ARG A 55 0.16 9.60 -13.04
C ARG A 55 -0.30 8.81 -11.81
N PHE A 56 0.58 8.00 -11.23
CA PHE A 56 0.25 7.21 -10.05
C PHE A 56 0.21 8.03 -8.76
N TYR A 57 0.95 9.15 -8.73
CA TYR A 57 0.86 10.11 -7.63
C TYR A 57 -0.53 10.77 -7.60
N TYR A 58 -1.08 11.17 -8.76
CA TYR A 58 -2.43 11.71 -8.85
C TYR A 58 -3.51 10.72 -8.42
N LEU A 59 -3.37 9.43 -8.76
CA LEU A 59 -4.28 8.39 -8.27
C LEU A 59 -4.26 8.26 -6.74
N LEU A 60 -3.08 8.38 -6.12
CA LEU A 60 -2.94 8.31 -4.66
C LEU A 60 -3.56 9.52 -3.97
N VAL A 61 -3.37 10.73 -4.51
CA VAL A 61 -4.00 11.94 -3.99
C VAL A 61 -5.52 11.87 -4.13
N LEU A 62 -6.02 11.42 -5.29
CA LEU A 62 -7.47 11.27 -5.53
C LEU A 62 -8.11 10.22 -4.60
N PHE A 63 -7.41 9.10 -4.36
CA PHE A 63 -7.84 8.11 -3.37
C PHE A 63 -7.92 8.71 -1.96
N LEU A 64 -6.91 9.48 -1.54
CA LEU A 64 -6.87 10.09 -0.21
C LEU A 64 -7.98 11.12 -0.02
N VAL A 65 -8.24 11.97 -1.02
CA VAL A 65 -9.34 12.95 -0.97
C VAL A 65 -10.69 12.26 -0.85
N PHE A 66 -10.94 11.25 -1.69
CA PHE A 66 -12.21 10.50 -1.65
C PHE A 66 -12.40 9.72 -0.34
N ASP A 67 -11.33 9.17 0.25
CA ASP A 67 -11.38 8.48 1.55
C ASP A 67 -11.77 9.42 2.70
N VAL A 68 -11.21 10.63 2.74
CA VAL A 68 -11.57 11.65 3.73
C VAL A 68 -13.01 12.15 3.55
N GLU A 69 -13.44 12.35 2.31
CA GLU A 69 -14.80 12.82 2.00
C GLU A 69 -15.87 11.77 2.34
N LEU A 70 -15.57 10.47 2.20
CA LEU A 70 -16.48 9.41 2.62
C LEU A 70 -16.70 9.38 4.13
N ILE A 71 -15.66 9.61 4.94
CA ILE A 71 -15.79 9.69 6.39
C ILE A 71 -16.70 10.87 6.78
N LEU A 72 -16.56 12.03 6.10
CA LEU A 72 -17.40 13.20 6.34
C LEU A 72 -18.85 12.99 5.90
N LEU A 73 -19.07 12.32 4.76
CA LEU A 73 -20.40 11.96 4.28
C LEU A 73 -21.12 11.01 5.25
N LEU A 74 -20.41 10.04 5.82
CA LEU A 74 -20.98 9.11 6.79
C LEU A 74 -21.53 9.85 8.03
N GLN A 75 -20.74 10.78 8.58
CA GLN A 75 -21.15 11.54 9.75
C GLN A 75 -22.38 12.41 9.45
N LEU A 76 -22.40 13.10 8.30
CA LEU A 76 -23.49 14.00 7.92
C LEU A 76 -24.81 13.29 7.64
N VAL A 77 -24.79 12.06 7.12
CA VAL A 77 -26.01 11.27 6.92
C VAL A 77 -26.64 10.86 8.27
N VAL A 78 -25.81 10.61 9.29
CA VAL A 78 -26.28 10.20 10.63
C VAL A 78 -26.79 11.39 11.44
N ASP A 79 -26.31 12.61 11.18
CA ASP A 79 -26.66 13.84 11.91
C ASP A 79 -28.11 14.35 11.67
N GLY A 80 -28.92 13.64 10.85
CA GLY A 80 -30.35 13.92 10.66
C GLY A 80 -30.67 14.93 9.55
N VAL A 81 -31.88 15.52 9.57
CA VAL A 81 -32.44 16.30 8.43
C VAL A 81 -31.57 17.49 8.00
N GLY A 82 -30.84 18.11 8.94
CA GLY A 82 -29.90 19.19 8.63
C GLY A 82 -28.63 18.70 7.91
N GLY A 83 -28.15 17.50 8.26
CA GLY A 83 -26.98 16.86 7.66
C GLY A 83 -27.24 16.29 6.26
N VAL A 84 -28.50 15.96 5.94
CA VAL A 84 -28.89 15.46 4.62
C VAL A 84 -28.63 16.48 3.51
N TRP A 85 -28.97 17.76 3.74
CA TRP A 85 -28.73 18.82 2.75
C TRP A 85 -27.23 19.04 2.53
N SER A 86 -26.44 19.11 3.59
CA SER A 86 -24.98 19.25 3.48
C SER A 86 -24.31 18.02 2.87
N ALA A 87 -24.82 16.82 3.11
CA ALA A 87 -24.36 15.61 2.45
C ALA A 87 -24.59 15.65 0.93
N TYR A 88 -25.76 16.13 0.47
CA TYR A 88 -26.01 16.30 -0.97
C TYR A 88 -25.07 17.35 -1.61
N PHE A 89 -24.83 18.46 -0.92
CA PHE A 89 -23.88 19.47 -1.40
C PHE A 89 -22.47 18.90 -1.52
N LEU A 90 -21.98 18.20 -0.49
CA LEU A 90 -20.65 17.57 -0.53
C LEU A 90 -20.57 16.52 -1.63
N PHE A 91 -21.54 15.60 -1.71
CA PHE A 91 -21.56 14.57 -2.75
C PHE A 91 -21.54 15.17 -4.17
N SER A 92 -22.30 16.24 -4.41
CA SER A 92 -22.29 16.92 -5.72
C SER A 92 -20.94 17.59 -6.03
N ALA A 93 -20.27 18.14 -5.03
CA ALA A 93 -18.95 18.73 -5.18
C ALA A 93 -17.89 17.67 -5.53
N VAL A 94 -17.95 16.50 -4.91
CA VAL A 94 -17.07 15.36 -5.24
C VAL A 94 -17.28 14.90 -6.68
N VAL A 95 -18.54 14.70 -7.08
CA VAL A 95 -18.87 14.29 -8.45
C VAL A 95 -18.36 15.32 -9.46
N TRP A 96 -18.52 16.62 -9.18
CA TRP A 96 -18.02 17.68 -10.03
C TRP A 96 -16.49 17.67 -10.15
N PHE A 97 -15.79 17.53 -9.02
CA PHE A 97 -14.33 17.42 -8.98
C PHE A 97 -13.81 16.22 -9.79
N VAL A 98 -14.43 15.04 -9.65
CA VAL A 98 -14.04 13.85 -10.41
C VAL A 98 -14.31 14.02 -11.91
N VAL A 99 -15.44 14.62 -12.29
CA VAL A 99 -15.75 14.92 -13.70
C VAL A 99 -14.71 15.87 -14.29
N TRP A 100 -14.26 16.87 -13.52
CA TRP A 100 -13.20 17.78 -13.93
C TRP A 100 -11.88 17.05 -14.19
N GLU A 101 -11.44 16.18 -13.28
CA GLU A 101 -10.21 15.40 -13.43
C GLU A 101 -10.25 14.43 -14.64
N VAL A 102 -11.42 13.84 -14.91
CA VAL A 102 -11.64 13.03 -16.12
C VAL A 102 -11.57 13.89 -17.38
N TYR A 103 -12.16 15.09 -17.36
CA TYR A 103 -12.13 16.02 -18.50
C TYR A 103 -10.72 16.52 -18.82
N CYS A 104 -9.90 16.80 -17.80
CA CYS A 104 -8.49 17.14 -17.97
C CYS A 104 -7.65 15.95 -18.50
N GLY A 105 -8.22 14.76 -18.60
CA GLY A 105 -7.56 13.58 -19.15
C GLY A 105 -6.48 12.99 -18.24
N VAL A 106 -6.43 13.40 -16.97
CA VAL A 106 -5.45 12.92 -15.99
C VAL A 106 -5.65 11.42 -15.69
N LEU A 107 -6.91 10.97 -15.74
CA LEU A 107 -7.31 9.57 -15.51
C LEU A 107 -7.38 8.73 -16.80
N LEU A 108 -7.26 9.34 -17.98
CA LEU A 108 -7.35 8.65 -19.26
C LEU A 108 -6.00 8.01 -19.63
N TRP A 109 -5.93 6.68 -19.59
CA TRP A 109 -4.76 5.94 -20.07
C TRP A 109 -4.87 5.74 -21.58
N LYS A 110 -4.16 6.58 -22.36
CA LYS A 110 -3.84 6.22 -23.75
C LYS A 110 -2.63 5.28 -23.72
N GLY A 111 -2.90 4.02 -24.05
CA GLY A 111 -1.87 3.00 -24.27
C GLY A 111 -1.03 3.31 -25.51
#